data_AF-A0A2V7QMZ5-F1
#
_entry.id   AF-A0A2V7QMZ5-F1
#
_cell.length_a   1.000
_cell.length_b   1.000
_cell.length_c   1.000
_cell.angle_alpha   90.00
_cell.angle_beta   90.00
_cell.angle_gamma   90.00
#
_symmetry.space_group_name_H-M   'P 1'
#
loop_
_entity.id
_entity.type
_entity.pdbx_description
1 polymer ?
#
loop_
_entity_poly.entity_id
_entity_poly.type
_entity_poly.pdbx_seq_one_letter_code
_entity_poly.pdbx_strand_id
1 'polypeptide(L)'
;MADAKPRNARRWALGTAGLALAWVLGVWPPPLWWRDHSPRATAMMREQWDWATGGRPVGGSESARPAVRPTRLENISLVLQRMVIIGEDSRFRTHHGIDPTEIADALGADRGGGRGFPRVLVAAWRQRDKVRGASTITQQLAKNLYLSSSRNPLRKVKEAVTALRLELALSKDRILELYLNLAEWGPGIWGVDAASRAYFGVPASRLTDEQSAELAATLPHPRTSNPTFRPERTLERRNLILARYHGVEVYIPPEEETDTTPLVLPEPVITPALESLQVAVPIPGDSVLDSLTTRRTDAQTTRRTDATDAQGRTADSSRDSLP
;
A
#
# COMPACT_ATOMS: atom_id res chain seq x y z
N MET A 1 32.41 -9.66 54.43
CA MET A 1 32.87 -9.11 53.13
C MET A 1 31.80 -9.39 52.07
N ALA A 2 30.75 -8.58 51.97
CA ALA A 2 29.75 -8.71 50.90
C ALA A 2 28.91 -7.44 50.80
N ASP A 3 29.37 -6.40 50.08
CA ASP A 3 28.49 -5.27 49.72
C ASP A 3 28.96 -4.37 48.55
N ALA A 4 29.93 -4.82 47.74
CA ALA A 4 30.47 -4.00 46.64
C ALA A 4 29.77 -4.20 45.27
N LYS A 5 28.82 -5.15 45.15
CA LYS A 5 28.29 -5.61 43.85
C LYS A 5 27.27 -4.66 43.15
N PRO A 6 26.40 -3.88 43.83
CA PRO A 6 25.33 -3.14 43.13
C PRO A 6 25.81 -1.86 42.43
N ARG A 7 26.91 -1.24 42.89
CA ARG A 7 27.43 0.03 42.32
C ARG A 7 28.07 -0.17 40.94
N ASN A 8 28.74 -1.31 40.74
CA ASN A 8 29.35 -1.64 39.47
C ASN A 8 28.30 -2.01 38.43
N ALA A 9 27.27 -2.79 38.80
CA ALA A 9 26.15 -3.12 37.91
C ALA A 9 25.43 -1.86 37.39
N ARG A 10 25.21 -0.86 38.25
CA ARG A 10 24.58 0.42 37.85
C ARG A 10 25.47 1.25 36.92
N ARG A 11 26.79 1.24 37.11
CA ARG A 11 27.75 1.91 36.22
C ARG A 11 27.83 1.25 34.84
N TRP A 12 27.87 -0.09 34.80
CA TRP A 12 27.83 -0.84 33.55
C TRP A 12 26.51 -0.63 32.80
N ALA A 13 25.38 -0.63 33.50
CA ALA A 13 24.07 -0.33 32.90
C ALA A 13 23.97 1.11 32.36
N LEU A 14 24.53 2.09 33.05
CA LEU A 14 24.59 3.48 32.57
C LEU A 14 25.54 3.63 31.37
N GLY A 15 26.68 2.93 31.38
CA GLY A 15 27.64 2.92 30.27
C GLY A 15 27.05 2.28 29.00
N THR A 16 26.38 1.14 29.12
CA THR A 16 25.69 0.50 27.98
C THR A 16 24.51 1.32 27.48
N ALA A 17 23.73 1.94 28.37
CA ALA A 17 22.67 2.86 27.97
C ALA A 17 23.21 4.11 27.24
N GLY A 18 24.32 4.68 27.72
CA GLY A 18 24.99 5.81 27.07
C GLY A 18 25.55 5.44 25.69
N LEU A 19 26.16 4.26 25.56
CA LEU A 19 26.67 3.76 24.28
C LEU A 19 25.52 3.48 23.28
N ALA A 20 24.41 2.90 23.76
CA ALA A 20 23.22 2.69 22.95
C ALA A 20 22.60 4.01 22.50
N LEU A 21 22.54 5.03 23.37
CA LEU A 21 22.06 6.36 23.02
C LEU A 21 22.98 7.04 21.99
N ALA A 22 24.29 6.96 22.18
CA ALA A 22 25.27 7.48 21.22
C ALA A 22 25.18 6.76 19.87
N TRP A 23 24.98 5.44 19.86
CA TRP A 23 24.79 4.67 18.63
C TRP A 23 23.47 5.04 17.92
N VAL A 24 22.38 5.19 18.66
CA VAL A 24 21.08 5.66 18.13
C VAL A 24 21.17 7.07 17.53
N LEU A 25 21.95 7.96 18.15
CA LEU A 25 22.13 9.35 17.70
C LEU A 25 23.17 9.48 16.56
N GLY A 26 24.20 8.63 16.55
CA GLY A 26 25.34 8.72 15.63
C GLY A 26 25.21 7.88 14.35
N VAL A 27 24.63 6.68 14.43
CA VAL A 27 24.46 5.80 13.25
C VAL A 27 23.26 6.18 12.40
N TRP A 28 22.29 6.86 13.01
CA TRP A 28 21.08 7.28 12.34
C TRP A 28 20.97 8.79 12.47
N PRO A 29 21.36 9.60 11.47
CA PRO A 29 21.28 11.05 11.56
C PRO A 29 19.85 11.51 11.92
N PRO A 30 19.67 12.65 12.62
CA PRO A 30 18.36 13.20 12.86
C PRO A 30 17.59 13.35 11.54
N PRO A 31 16.28 13.07 11.50
CA PRO A 31 15.48 13.10 10.27
C PRO A 31 15.25 14.51 9.72
N LEU A 32 16.18 15.45 9.96
CA LEU A 32 16.14 16.85 9.55
C LEU A 32 16.06 17.01 8.03
N TRP A 33 16.59 16.05 7.26
CA TRP A 33 16.48 16.08 5.79
C TRP A 33 15.01 16.13 5.33
N TRP A 34 14.13 15.41 6.03
CA TRP A 34 12.69 15.37 5.73
C TRP A 34 11.95 16.64 6.08
N ARG A 35 12.59 17.61 6.76
CA ARG A 35 12.00 18.92 7.01
C ARG A 35 11.70 19.64 5.70
N ASP A 36 12.66 19.55 4.77
CA ASP A 36 12.65 20.34 3.54
C ASP A 36 12.61 19.45 2.28
N HIS A 37 12.72 18.13 2.42
CA HIS A 37 12.70 17.18 1.31
C HIS A 37 11.61 16.13 1.48
N SER A 38 11.00 15.70 0.37
CA SER A 38 10.01 14.63 0.34
C SER A 38 10.60 13.39 -0.35
N PRO A 39 10.39 12.17 0.20
CA PRO A 39 10.92 10.96 -0.43
C PRO A 39 10.18 10.68 -1.73
N ARG A 40 10.92 10.21 -2.74
CA ARG A 40 10.32 9.69 -3.98
C ARG A 40 9.80 8.26 -3.80
N ALA A 41 10.44 7.46 -2.95
CA ALA A 41 10.03 6.09 -2.63
C ALA A 41 10.44 5.71 -1.20
N THR A 42 9.61 4.93 -0.51
CA THR A 42 9.86 4.45 0.84
C THR A 42 10.42 3.03 0.88
N ALA A 43 10.84 2.55 2.06
CA ALA A 43 11.25 1.17 2.23
C ALA A 43 10.11 0.19 1.93
N MET A 44 8.88 0.52 2.35
CA MET A 44 7.69 -0.30 2.12
C MET A 44 7.31 -0.37 0.64
N MET A 45 7.39 0.75 -0.09
CA MET A 45 7.15 0.77 -1.53
C MET A 45 8.14 -0.12 -2.29
N ARG A 46 9.42 -0.09 -1.89
CA ARG A 46 10.47 -0.96 -2.48
C ARG A 46 10.22 -2.42 -2.17
N GLU A 47 9.94 -2.75 -0.91
CA GLU A 47 9.62 -4.12 -0.49
C GLU A 47 8.40 -4.68 -1.23
N GLN A 48 7.33 -3.89 -1.38
CA GLN A 48 6.13 -4.30 -2.10
C GLN A 48 6.39 -4.48 -3.60
N TRP A 49 7.19 -3.59 -4.20
CA TRP A 49 7.60 -3.71 -5.60
C TRP A 49 8.42 -4.98 -5.83
N ASP A 50 9.45 -5.21 -5.02
CA ASP A 50 10.30 -6.39 -5.13
C ASP A 50 9.51 -7.69 -4.93
N TRP A 51 8.53 -7.68 -4.02
CA TRP A 51 7.58 -8.79 -3.89
C TRP A 51 6.74 -9.01 -5.15
N ALA A 52 6.16 -7.93 -5.70
CA ALA A 52 5.30 -8.02 -6.88
C ALA A 52 6.05 -8.47 -8.14
N THR A 53 7.34 -8.15 -8.26
CA THR A 53 8.16 -8.50 -9.43
C THR A 53 9.06 -9.72 -9.23
N GLY A 54 8.98 -10.39 -8.08
CA GLY A 54 9.86 -11.51 -7.73
C GLY A 54 11.34 -11.11 -7.68
N GLY A 55 11.62 -9.85 -7.34
CA GLY A 55 12.97 -9.26 -7.32
C GLY A 55 13.56 -9.01 -8.72
N ARG A 56 12.79 -9.21 -9.80
CA ARG A 56 13.25 -8.95 -11.17
C ARG A 56 12.81 -7.55 -11.62
N PRO A 57 13.68 -6.76 -12.26
CA PRO A 57 13.26 -5.48 -12.83
C PRO A 57 12.31 -5.75 -14.01
N VAL A 58 11.05 -5.31 -13.90
CA VAL A 58 10.09 -5.36 -15.01
C VAL A 58 10.55 -4.37 -16.08
N GLY A 59 10.94 -4.87 -17.25
CA GLY A 59 11.26 -4.05 -18.42
C GLY A 59 12.56 -3.22 -18.34
N GLY A 60 13.49 -3.55 -17.43
CA GLY A 60 14.84 -2.96 -17.42
C GLY A 60 14.95 -1.47 -17.05
N SER A 61 13.84 -0.75 -16.83
CA SER A 61 13.86 0.66 -16.49
C SER A 61 13.59 0.90 -15.00
N GLU A 62 14.53 1.59 -14.33
CA GLU A 62 14.30 2.11 -12.96
C GLU A 62 13.10 3.08 -12.88
N SER A 63 12.68 3.65 -14.02
CA SER A 63 11.52 4.54 -14.11
C SER A 63 10.18 3.87 -13.80
N ALA A 64 10.13 2.54 -13.80
CA ALA A 64 8.90 1.79 -13.49
C ALA A 64 8.65 1.66 -11.98
N ARG A 65 9.62 2.00 -11.13
CA ARG A 65 9.45 1.90 -9.67
C ARG A 65 8.32 2.83 -9.18
N PRO A 66 7.52 2.39 -8.19
CA PRO A 66 6.47 3.21 -7.65
C PRO A 66 7.10 4.46 -7.03
N ALA A 67 6.61 5.62 -7.46
CA ALA A 67 7.08 6.92 -7.00
C ALA A 67 5.90 7.73 -6.48
N VAL A 68 6.11 8.37 -5.33
CA VAL A 68 5.15 9.33 -4.78
C VAL A 68 5.33 10.67 -5.45
N ARG A 69 4.20 11.31 -5.80
CA ARG A 69 4.17 12.71 -6.19
C ARG A 69 3.96 13.57 -4.93
N PRO A 70 4.97 14.31 -4.46
CA PRO A 70 4.83 15.11 -3.25
C PRO A 70 3.79 16.21 -3.44
N THR A 71 2.79 16.23 -2.57
CA THR A 71 1.75 17.26 -2.51
C THR A 71 1.86 18.00 -1.18
N ARG A 72 1.99 19.32 -1.21
CA ARG A 72 2.06 20.12 0.02
C ARG A 72 0.77 20.01 0.82
N LEU A 73 0.85 20.12 2.14
CA LEU A 73 -0.30 19.99 3.03
C LEU A 73 -1.41 20.99 2.69
N GLU A 74 -1.05 22.23 2.35
CA GLU A 74 -1.97 23.29 1.91
C GLU A 74 -2.77 22.94 0.64
N ASN A 75 -2.27 21.99 -0.17
CA ASN A 75 -2.92 21.52 -1.39
C ASN A 75 -3.70 20.21 -1.17
N ILE A 76 -3.91 19.81 0.08
CA ILE A 76 -4.74 18.67 0.47
C ILE A 76 -5.96 19.23 1.22
N SER A 77 -7.16 18.72 0.91
CA SER A 77 -8.41 19.15 1.56
C SER A 77 -8.25 19.19 3.09
N LEU A 78 -8.56 20.35 3.69
CA LEU A 78 -8.52 20.52 5.14
C LEU A 78 -9.51 19.57 5.85
N VAL A 79 -10.62 19.25 5.18
CA VAL A 79 -11.61 18.28 5.67
C VAL A 79 -10.98 16.90 5.78
N LEU A 80 -10.30 16.44 4.72
CA LEU A 80 -9.57 15.18 4.76
C LEU A 80 -8.49 15.16 5.84
N GLN A 81 -7.69 16.23 5.96
CA GLN A 81 -6.66 16.30 7.00
C GLN A 81 -7.26 16.07 8.40
N ARG A 82 -8.42 16.68 8.68
CA ARG A 82 -9.13 16.52 9.95
C ARG A 82 -9.70 15.11 10.11
N MET A 83 -10.33 14.56 9.08
CA MET A 83 -10.93 13.23 9.13
C MET A 83 -9.90 12.13 9.31
N VAL A 84 -8.71 12.27 8.71
CA VAL A 84 -7.57 11.37 8.93
C VAL A 84 -7.10 11.45 10.38
N ILE A 85 -6.94 12.67 10.94
CA ILE A 85 -6.61 12.84 12.36
C ILE A 85 -7.69 12.16 13.24
N ILE A 86 -8.97 12.42 13.00
CA ILE A 86 -10.07 11.84 13.77
C ILE A 86 -10.07 10.30 13.72
N GLY A 87 -9.83 9.73 12.54
CA GLY A 87 -9.89 8.29 12.31
C GLY A 87 -8.65 7.54 12.81
N GLU A 88 -7.46 8.08 12.58
CA GLU A 88 -6.20 7.37 12.87
C GLU A 88 -5.57 7.77 14.21
N ASP A 89 -5.71 9.03 14.62
CA ASP A 89 -4.95 9.58 15.75
C ASP A 89 -5.57 10.90 16.24
N SER A 90 -6.71 10.79 16.93
CA SER A 90 -7.55 11.97 17.27
C SER A 90 -6.81 13.03 18.11
N ARG A 91 -5.72 12.64 18.79
CA ARG A 91 -4.90 13.50 19.62
C ARG A 91 -3.53 13.80 19.03
N PHE A 92 -3.37 13.54 17.72
CA PHE A 92 -2.16 13.79 16.94
C PHE A 92 -1.50 15.13 17.22
N ARG A 93 -2.29 16.21 17.30
CA ARG A 93 -1.78 17.57 17.50
C ARG A 93 -1.26 17.84 18.92
N THR A 94 -1.60 16.99 19.89
CA THR A 94 -1.37 17.22 21.32
C THR A 94 -0.28 16.33 21.94
N HIS A 95 -0.04 15.15 21.38
CA HIS A 95 1.00 14.24 21.87
C HIS A 95 2.32 14.39 21.10
N HIS A 96 3.40 13.77 21.55
CA HIS A 96 4.73 13.81 20.91
C HIS A 96 5.15 12.41 20.39
N GLY A 97 4.38 11.87 19.44
CA GLY A 97 4.62 10.55 18.82
C GLY A 97 4.11 9.32 19.57
N ILE A 98 3.87 9.44 20.88
CA ILE A 98 3.29 8.38 21.72
C ILE A 98 2.08 8.99 22.43
N ASP A 99 0.94 8.30 22.42
CA ASP A 99 -0.27 8.73 23.09
C ASP A 99 -0.49 7.94 24.41
N PRO A 100 -0.04 8.44 25.56
CA PRO A 100 -0.16 7.75 26.85
C PRO A 100 -1.60 7.65 27.37
N THR A 101 -2.53 8.51 26.94
CA THR A 101 -3.93 8.45 27.41
C THR A 101 -4.73 7.44 26.61
N GLU A 102 -4.45 7.26 25.31
CA GLU A 102 -5.13 6.23 24.50
C GLU A 102 -4.61 4.87 24.93
N ILE A 103 -3.34 4.82 25.30
CA ILE A 103 -2.72 3.72 26.01
C ILE A 103 -3.42 3.43 27.35
N ALA A 104 -3.70 4.44 28.17
CA ALA A 104 -4.34 4.24 29.47
C ALA A 104 -5.82 3.81 29.34
N ASP A 105 -6.55 4.44 28.43
CA ASP A 105 -7.96 4.15 28.15
C ASP A 105 -8.12 2.75 27.54
N ALA A 106 -7.25 2.35 26.60
CA ALA A 106 -7.26 1.00 26.00
C ALA A 106 -6.92 -0.12 27.01
N LEU A 107 -6.29 0.22 28.13
CA LEU A 107 -5.85 -0.75 29.15
C LEU A 107 -6.60 -0.65 30.48
N GLY A 108 -7.61 0.22 30.57
CA GLY A 108 -8.36 0.45 31.80
C GLY A 108 -7.48 0.86 32.98
N ALA A 109 -6.34 1.51 32.73
CA ALA A 109 -5.35 1.84 33.75
C ALA A 109 -5.70 3.17 34.42
N ASP A 110 -5.77 3.16 35.76
CA ASP A 110 -6.09 4.34 36.55
C ASP A 110 -5.08 5.47 36.36
N ARG A 111 -5.57 6.71 36.23
CA ARG A 111 -4.81 7.94 35.89
C ARG A 111 -3.88 8.45 37.02
N GLY A 112 -3.63 7.62 38.04
CA GLY A 112 -2.88 7.96 39.25
C GLY A 112 -1.38 8.11 39.01
N GLY A 113 -0.94 9.34 38.75
CA GLY A 113 0.47 9.69 38.59
C GLY A 113 1.29 9.48 39.86
N GLY A 114 2.27 8.58 39.82
CA GLY A 114 3.28 8.46 40.88
C GLY A 114 4.27 7.34 40.65
N ARG A 115 5.58 7.67 40.49
CA ARG A 115 6.78 6.80 40.45
C ARG A 115 6.79 5.56 39.53
N GLY A 116 5.70 5.26 38.83
CA GLY A 116 5.56 4.13 37.91
C GLY A 116 5.57 4.52 36.44
N PHE A 117 5.64 5.82 36.08
CA PHE A 117 5.48 6.32 34.71
C PHE A 117 6.30 5.55 33.64
N PRO A 118 7.59 5.20 33.88
CA PRO A 118 8.35 4.39 32.91
C PRO A 118 7.83 2.96 32.79
N ARG A 119 7.37 2.34 33.89
CA ARG A 119 6.81 0.97 33.90
C ARG A 119 5.39 0.93 33.34
N VAL A 120 4.59 1.96 33.58
CA VAL A 120 3.27 2.14 32.97
C VAL A 120 3.47 2.32 31.47
N LEU A 121 4.37 3.20 31.01
CA LEU A 121 4.70 3.27 29.59
C LEU A 121 5.15 1.92 29.03
N VAL A 122 6.06 1.18 29.68
CA VAL A 122 6.52 -0.12 29.17
C VAL A 122 5.44 -1.22 29.19
N ALA A 123 4.63 -1.32 30.24
CA ALA A 123 3.55 -2.30 30.34
C ALA A 123 2.45 -1.99 29.33
N ALA A 124 2.15 -0.71 29.20
CA ALA A 124 1.11 -0.23 28.33
C ALA A 124 1.53 -0.24 26.84
N TRP A 125 2.84 -0.13 26.60
CA TRP A 125 3.48 -0.45 25.32
C TRP A 125 3.40 -1.93 24.95
N ARG A 126 3.51 -2.86 25.91
CA ARG A 126 3.39 -4.32 25.67
C ARG A 126 1.95 -4.78 25.46
N GLN A 127 0.98 -4.12 26.07
CA GLN A 127 -0.44 -4.47 25.91
C GLN A 127 -1.11 -3.72 24.75
N ARG A 128 -0.56 -2.58 24.29
CA ARG A 128 -0.98 -1.93 23.03
C ARG A 128 -0.89 -2.85 21.81
N ASP A 129 -0.03 -3.86 21.86
CA ASP A 129 0.14 -4.84 20.78
C ASP A 129 -1.09 -5.76 20.59
N LYS A 130 -1.95 -5.90 21.61
CA LYS A 130 -3.18 -6.69 21.53
C LYS A 130 -4.39 -5.88 21.06
N VAL A 131 -4.40 -4.58 21.35
CA VAL A 131 -5.45 -3.67 20.89
C VAL A 131 -5.07 -3.17 19.49
N ARG A 132 -5.69 -3.78 18.47
CA ARG A 132 -5.61 -3.29 17.09
C ARG A 132 -6.05 -1.81 17.04
N GLY A 133 -5.44 -1.01 16.15
CA GLY A 133 -5.81 0.40 15.96
C GLY A 133 -5.00 1.45 16.75
N ALA A 134 -4.26 1.10 17.80
CA ALA A 134 -3.62 2.10 18.66
C ALA A 134 -2.22 2.60 18.18
N SER A 135 -1.96 2.73 16.88
CA SER A 135 -0.66 3.26 16.38
C SER A 135 -0.79 4.70 15.89
N THR A 136 0.03 5.61 16.41
CA THR A 136 -0.02 7.04 16.07
C THR A 136 0.38 7.30 14.61
N ILE A 137 -0.07 8.42 14.03
CA ILE A 137 0.31 8.82 12.65
C ILE A 137 1.84 8.83 12.48
N THR A 138 2.56 9.32 13.48
CA THR A 138 4.03 9.39 13.47
C THR A 138 4.68 8.00 13.50
N GLN A 139 4.12 7.07 14.27
CA GLN A 139 4.59 5.67 14.29
C GLN A 139 4.37 4.98 12.94
N GLN A 140 3.19 5.17 12.35
CA GLN A 140 2.88 4.64 11.03
C GLN A 140 3.80 5.24 9.95
N LEU A 141 4.09 6.54 10.02
CA LEU A 141 5.05 7.21 9.14
C LEU A 141 6.47 6.63 9.31
N ALA A 142 6.93 6.47 10.55
CA ALA A 142 8.24 5.89 10.85
C ALA A 142 8.38 4.47 10.28
N LYS A 143 7.32 3.66 10.42
CA LYS A 143 7.23 2.32 9.83
C LYS A 143 7.44 2.39 8.33
N ASN A 144 6.66 3.23 7.64
CA ASN A 144 6.69 3.31 6.18
C ASN A 144 8.03 3.82 5.63
N LEU A 145 8.58 4.90 6.22
CA LEU A 145 9.83 5.52 5.77
C LEU A 145 11.04 4.58 5.88
N TYR A 146 11.17 3.88 7.01
CA TYR A 146 12.45 3.31 7.42
C TYR A 146 12.46 1.81 7.66
N LEU A 147 11.29 1.16 7.77
CA LEU A 147 11.19 -0.20 8.31
C LEU A 147 10.41 -1.11 7.36
N SER A 148 10.99 -2.26 7.00
CA SER A 148 10.30 -3.31 6.25
C SER A 148 9.30 -4.09 7.13
N SER A 149 8.43 -4.90 6.52
CA SER A 149 7.28 -5.58 7.15
C SER A 149 7.60 -6.68 8.20
N SER A 150 8.84 -6.80 8.68
CA SER A 150 9.25 -7.92 9.56
C SER A 150 8.60 -7.91 10.96
N ARG A 151 8.17 -9.07 11.48
CA ARG A 151 7.47 -9.17 12.79
C ARG A 151 8.42 -9.27 14.00
N ASN A 152 9.50 -8.49 14.05
CA ASN A 152 10.48 -8.54 15.14
C ASN A 152 10.20 -7.48 16.24
N PRO A 153 10.15 -7.84 17.54
CA PRO A 153 10.01 -6.88 18.65
C PRO A 153 11.06 -5.76 18.66
N LEU A 154 12.31 -6.08 18.27
CA LEU A 154 13.38 -5.08 18.14
C LEU A 154 13.07 -4.03 17.06
N ARG A 155 12.29 -4.39 16.03
CA ARG A 155 11.82 -3.44 15.00
C ARG A 155 10.83 -2.44 15.60
N LYS A 156 9.96 -2.87 16.51
CA LYS A 156 8.97 -1.97 17.13
C LYS A 156 9.65 -0.92 18.02
N VAL A 157 10.73 -1.30 18.71
CA VAL A 157 11.57 -0.32 19.43
C VAL A 157 12.20 0.68 18.47
N LYS A 158 12.69 0.22 17.30
CA LYS A 158 13.24 1.13 16.27
C LYS A 158 12.18 2.08 15.73
N GLU A 159 10.95 1.61 15.51
CA GLU A 159 9.80 2.44 15.09
C GLU A 159 9.51 3.52 16.13
N ALA A 160 9.45 3.16 17.41
CA ALA A 160 9.23 4.06 18.53
C ALA A 160 10.26 5.19 18.59
N VAL A 161 11.54 4.81 18.57
CA VAL A 161 12.66 5.74 18.62
C VAL A 161 12.63 6.65 17.39
N THR A 162 12.35 6.09 16.22
CA THR A 162 12.26 6.87 14.98
C THR A 162 11.09 7.85 15.01
N ALA A 163 9.93 7.44 15.51
CA ALA A 163 8.76 8.30 15.67
C ALA A 163 9.04 9.48 16.62
N LEU A 164 9.63 9.21 17.79
CA LEU A 164 10.03 10.28 18.71
C LEU A 164 11.00 11.27 18.07
N ARG A 165 11.93 10.78 17.25
CA ARG A 165 12.89 11.64 16.55
C ARG A 165 12.26 12.46 15.43
N LEU A 166 11.28 11.91 14.72
CA LEU A 166 10.48 12.68 13.76
C LEU A 166 9.74 13.82 14.46
N GLU A 167 9.15 13.56 15.62
CA GLU A 167 8.43 14.57 16.43
C GLU A 167 9.33 15.67 16.98
N LEU A 168 10.59 15.34 17.29
CA LEU A 168 11.57 16.33 17.73
C LEU A 168 12.13 17.17 16.58
N ALA A 169 12.17 16.61 15.37
CA ALA A 169 12.81 17.25 14.21
C ALA A 169 11.84 17.97 13.27
N LEU A 170 10.57 17.56 13.23
CA LEU A 170 9.57 18.00 12.26
C LEU A 170 8.35 18.60 12.97
N SER A 171 7.73 19.59 12.34
CA SER A 171 6.43 20.10 12.80
C SER A 171 5.33 19.07 12.57
N LYS A 172 4.22 19.18 13.33
CA LYS A 172 3.04 18.34 13.16
C LYS A 172 2.46 18.40 11.74
N ASP A 173 2.44 19.58 11.15
CA ASP A 173 1.99 19.74 9.77
C ASP A 173 2.92 19.03 8.80
N ARG A 174 4.25 19.09 9.01
CA ARG A 174 5.20 18.37 8.16
C ARG A 174 5.07 16.86 8.29
N ILE A 175 4.85 16.36 9.51
CA ILE A 175 4.61 14.93 9.77
C ILE A 175 3.33 14.48 9.05
N LEU A 176 2.25 15.25 9.17
CA LEU A 176 0.99 14.93 8.50
C LEU A 176 1.13 14.95 6.97
N GLU A 177 1.84 15.95 6.43
CA GLU A 177 2.12 16.04 5.00
C GLU A 177 2.86 14.79 4.50
N LEU A 178 3.93 14.40 5.18
CA LEU A 178 4.68 13.20 4.84
C LEU A 178 3.81 11.95 4.96
N TYR A 179 3.02 11.82 6.02
CA TYR A 179 2.13 10.69 6.20
C TYR A 179 1.13 10.56 5.04
N LEU A 180 0.41 11.63 4.70
CA LEU A 180 -0.62 11.61 3.65
C LEU A 180 -0.04 11.31 2.26
N ASN A 181 1.17 11.78 1.98
CA ASN A 181 1.87 11.49 0.73
C ASN A 181 2.44 10.07 0.66
N LEU A 182 2.78 9.47 1.79
CA LEU A 182 3.48 8.19 1.81
C LEU A 182 2.57 7.03 2.17
N ALA A 183 1.38 7.25 2.75
CA ALA A 183 0.43 6.19 3.04
C ALA A 183 -0.01 5.44 1.76
N GLU A 184 -0.25 4.14 1.91
CA GLU A 184 -0.93 3.33 0.90
C GLU A 184 -2.44 3.53 1.08
N TRP A 185 -3.13 3.91 0.02
CA TRP A 185 -4.58 4.16 0.01
C TRP A 185 -5.35 3.09 -0.78
N GLY A 186 -4.64 2.14 -1.35
CA GLY A 186 -5.17 1.08 -2.20
C GLY A 186 -4.04 0.22 -2.74
N PRO A 187 -4.32 -0.95 -3.35
CA PRO A 187 -3.28 -1.82 -3.90
C PRO A 187 -2.34 -1.06 -4.87
N GLY A 188 -1.13 -0.74 -4.42
CA GLY A 188 -0.14 0.01 -5.22
C GLY A 188 -0.44 1.51 -5.40
N ILE A 189 -1.45 2.05 -4.72
CA ILE A 189 -1.81 3.47 -4.76
C ILE A 189 -1.20 4.18 -3.56
N TRP A 190 -0.12 4.92 -3.82
CA TRP A 190 0.67 5.60 -2.81
C TRP A 190 0.46 7.11 -2.88
N GLY A 191 0.10 7.70 -1.73
CA GLY A 191 -0.12 9.13 -1.61
C GLY A 191 -1.53 9.60 -1.95
N VAL A 192 -1.96 10.62 -1.21
CA VAL A 192 -3.35 11.05 -1.18
C VAL A 192 -3.84 11.69 -2.48
N ASP A 193 -3.00 12.44 -3.20
CA ASP A 193 -3.40 13.02 -4.50
C ASP A 193 -3.56 11.95 -5.57
N ALA A 194 -2.71 10.91 -5.55
CA ALA A 194 -2.86 9.76 -6.43
C ALA A 194 -4.17 9.01 -6.12
N ALA A 195 -4.47 8.79 -4.83
CA ALA A 195 -5.70 8.14 -4.39
C ALA A 195 -6.96 8.93 -4.77
N SER A 196 -6.97 10.24 -4.50
CA SER A 196 -8.07 11.15 -4.85
C SER A 196 -8.40 11.10 -6.34
N ARG A 197 -7.37 11.12 -7.20
CA ARG A 197 -7.55 11.02 -8.65
C ARG A 197 -8.01 9.63 -9.08
N ALA A 198 -7.43 8.58 -8.51
CA ALA A 198 -7.76 7.20 -8.86
C ALA A 198 -9.20 6.84 -8.50
N TYR A 199 -9.69 7.29 -7.35
CA TYR A 199 -11.02 6.92 -6.85
C TYR A 199 -12.12 7.90 -7.25
N PHE A 200 -11.83 9.20 -7.35
CA PHE A 200 -12.87 10.22 -7.53
C PHE A 200 -12.61 11.16 -8.72
N GLY A 201 -11.47 11.03 -9.40
CA GLY A 201 -11.15 11.88 -10.56
C GLY A 201 -10.86 13.34 -10.23
N VAL A 202 -10.72 13.70 -8.94
CA VAL A 202 -10.46 15.08 -8.48
C VAL A 202 -9.09 15.20 -7.81
N PRO A 203 -8.44 16.38 -7.85
CA PRO A 203 -7.24 16.62 -7.04
C PRO A 203 -7.56 16.55 -5.54
N ALA A 204 -6.57 16.20 -4.70
CA ALA A 204 -6.77 16.08 -3.25
C ALA A 204 -7.29 17.35 -2.56
N SER A 205 -7.08 18.53 -3.16
CA SER A 205 -7.62 19.81 -2.67
C SER A 205 -9.13 19.98 -2.86
N ARG A 206 -9.77 19.14 -3.68
CA ARG A 206 -11.21 19.24 -4.04
C ARG A 206 -12.05 18.09 -3.53
N LEU A 207 -11.54 17.30 -2.58
CA LEU A 207 -12.30 16.23 -1.96
C LEU A 207 -13.47 16.80 -1.14
N THR A 208 -14.67 16.24 -1.34
CA THR A 208 -15.85 16.52 -0.51
C THR A 208 -15.72 15.88 0.87
N ASP A 209 -16.65 16.19 1.77
CA ASP A 209 -16.69 15.62 3.12
C ASP A 209 -16.86 14.09 3.07
N GLU A 210 -17.75 13.58 2.22
CA GLU A 210 -18.00 12.14 2.06
C GLU A 210 -16.77 11.43 1.46
N GLN A 211 -16.17 12.00 0.41
CA GLN A 211 -14.97 11.45 -0.21
C GLN A 211 -13.79 11.45 0.77
N SER A 212 -13.68 12.50 1.59
CA SER A 212 -12.67 12.63 2.63
C SER A 212 -12.83 11.56 3.72
N ALA A 213 -14.07 11.34 4.17
CA ALA A 213 -14.36 10.32 5.19
C ALA A 213 -14.09 8.91 4.67
N GLU A 214 -14.40 8.67 3.40
CA GLU A 214 -14.20 7.37 2.78
C GLU A 214 -12.72 7.03 2.60
N LEU A 215 -11.90 8.01 2.19
CA LEU A 215 -10.44 7.86 2.19
C LEU A 215 -9.91 7.68 3.61
N ALA A 216 -10.36 8.44 4.60
CA ALA A 216 -9.90 8.26 5.97
C ALA A 216 -10.23 6.86 6.52
N ALA A 217 -11.40 6.30 6.17
CA ALA A 217 -11.81 4.95 6.57
C ALA A 217 -11.01 3.82 5.90
N THR A 218 -10.27 4.12 4.83
CA THR A 218 -9.45 3.18 4.05
C THR A 218 -8.13 2.85 4.77
N LEU A 219 -7.56 3.80 5.51
CA LEU A 219 -6.20 3.74 6.06
C LEU A 219 -5.85 2.52 6.92
N PRO A 220 -6.76 1.96 7.75
CA PRO A 220 -6.42 0.75 8.51
C PRO A 220 -6.16 -0.48 7.63
N HIS A 221 -6.84 -0.57 6.48
CA HIS A 221 -6.86 -1.77 5.65
C HIS A 221 -6.92 -1.43 4.14
N PRO A 222 -6.00 -0.63 3.58
CA PRO A 222 -6.14 -0.01 2.26
C PRO A 222 -6.33 -1.02 1.11
N ARG A 223 -5.76 -2.22 1.26
CA ARG A 223 -5.86 -3.29 0.25
C ARG A 223 -7.19 -4.04 0.25
N THR A 224 -7.92 -4.02 1.36
CA THR A 224 -9.17 -4.77 1.56
C THR A 224 -10.34 -3.89 2.02
N SER A 225 -10.14 -2.59 2.03
CA SER A 225 -11.10 -1.53 2.38
C SER A 225 -10.69 -0.28 1.64
N ASN A 226 -11.38 0.07 0.56
CA ASN A 226 -11.13 1.28 -0.22
C ASN A 226 -12.39 1.74 -0.96
N PRO A 227 -12.39 2.90 -1.62
CA PRO A 227 -13.57 3.40 -2.35
C PRO A 227 -14.09 2.49 -3.45
N THR A 228 -13.32 1.51 -3.93
CA THR A 228 -13.82 0.51 -4.89
C THR A 228 -14.41 -0.71 -4.19
N PHE A 229 -13.95 -1.02 -2.97
CA PHE A 229 -14.39 -2.17 -2.18
C PHE A 229 -14.66 -1.77 -0.72
N ARG A 230 -15.96 -1.58 -0.40
CA ARG A 230 -16.45 -1.04 0.88
C ARG A 230 -17.14 -2.14 1.71
N PRO A 231 -16.41 -2.99 2.45
CA PRO A 231 -17.04 -3.91 3.38
C PRO A 231 -17.79 -3.13 4.47
N GLU A 232 -18.76 -3.77 5.13
CA GLU A 232 -19.62 -3.14 6.14
C GLU A 232 -18.84 -2.36 7.21
N ARG A 233 -17.79 -2.98 7.78
CA ARG A 233 -16.85 -2.34 8.72
C ARG A 233 -16.24 -1.01 8.22
N THR A 234 -16.05 -0.85 6.91
CA THR A 234 -15.52 0.39 6.32
C THR A 234 -16.60 1.47 6.27
N LEU A 235 -17.85 1.11 5.99
CA LEU A 235 -18.98 2.03 6.01
C LEU A 235 -19.27 2.51 7.44
N GLU A 236 -19.23 1.60 8.41
CA GLU A 236 -19.35 1.92 9.83
C GLU A 236 -18.27 2.91 10.27
N ARG A 237 -16.99 2.61 9.96
CA ARG A 237 -15.88 3.49 10.27
C ARG A 237 -16.02 4.86 9.60
N ARG A 238 -16.41 4.91 8.32
CA ARG A 238 -16.69 6.17 7.61
C ARG A 238 -17.75 6.99 8.35
N ASN A 239 -18.86 6.37 8.72
CA ASN A 239 -19.96 7.03 9.42
C ASN A 239 -19.52 7.55 10.80
N LEU A 240 -18.72 6.77 11.52
CA LEU A 240 -18.14 7.18 12.79
C LEU A 240 -17.22 8.39 12.65
N ILE A 241 -16.36 8.42 11.62
CA ILE A 241 -15.49 9.56 11.33
C ILE A 241 -16.30 10.80 10.98
N LEU A 242 -17.33 10.67 10.14
CA LEU A 242 -18.23 11.79 9.79
C LEU A 242 -18.96 12.34 11.02
N ALA A 243 -19.54 11.46 11.83
CA ALA A 243 -20.26 11.86 13.03
C ALA A 243 -19.34 12.63 14.00
N ARG A 244 -18.12 12.14 14.22
CA ARG A 244 -17.10 12.85 15.01
C ARG A 244 -16.68 14.18 14.40
N TYR A 245 -16.54 14.23 13.08
CA TYR A 245 -16.18 15.47 12.37
C TYR A 245 -17.26 16.54 12.53
N HIS A 246 -18.54 16.15 12.54
CA HIS A 246 -19.68 17.04 12.79
C HIS A 246 -19.95 17.31 14.28
N GLY A 247 -19.10 16.82 15.20
CA GLY A 247 -19.22 17.06 16.64
C GLY A 247 -20.25 16.21 17.36
N VAL A 248 -20.70 15.10 16.75
CA VAL A 248 -21.58 14.14 17.41
C VAL A 248 -20.75 13.26 18.33
N GLU A 249 -21.18 13.14 19.59
CA GLU A 249 -20.58 12.21 20.54
C GLU A 249 -21.00 10.78 20.15
N VAL A 250 -20.04 10.01 19.64
CA VAL A 250 -20.25 8.63 19.21
C VAL A 250 -19.54 7.70 20.18
N TYR A 251 -20.31 6.80 20.80
CA TYR A 251 -19.76 5.69 21.56
C TYR A 251 -18.98 4.76 20.62
N ILE A 252 -17.69 4.57 20.88
CA ILE A 252 -16.93 3.50 20.25
C ILE A 252 -17.03 2.28 21.16
N PRO A 253 -17.61 1.16 20.71
CA PRO A 253 -17.41 -0.11 21.39
C PRO A 253 -15.90 -0.40 21.42
N PRO A 254 -15.33 -0.88 22.54
CA PRO A 254 -13.96 -1.38 22.53
C PRO A 254 -13.85 -2.40 21.39
N GLU A 255 -12.84 -2.26 20.52
CA GLU A 255 -12.61 -3.21 19.43
C GLU A 255 -12.50 -4.61 20.04
N GLU A 256 -13.55 -5.43 19.91
CA GLU A 256 -13.47 -6.83 20.31
C GLU A 256 -12.35 -7.47 19.49
N GLU A 257 -11.48 -8.24 20.15
CA GLU A 257 -10.58 -9.18 19.48
C GLU A 257 -11.45 -10.16 18.67
N THR A 258 -11.85 -9.77 17.47
CA THR A 258 -12.29 -10.71 16.44
C THR A 258 -11.04 -11.40 15.94
N ASP A 259 -10.62 -12.35 16.78
CA ASP A 259 -9.66 -13.38 16.46
C ASP A 259 -10.23 -14.16 15.27
N THR A 260 -9.38 -14.32 14.26
CA THR A 260 -9.38 -15.44 13.32
C THR A 260 -10.71 -16.17 13.13
N THR A 261 -11.63 -15.62 12.32
CA THR A 261 -12.29 -16.55 11.40
C THR A 261 -11.20 -16.85 10.36
N PRO A 262 -10.60 -18.06 10.32
CA PRO A 262 -9.82 -18.41 9.16
C PRO A 262 -10.74 -18.17 7.96
N LEU A 263 -10.27 -17.39 6.99
CA LEU A 263 -10.83 -17.45 5.65
C LEU A 263 -10.76 -18.94 5.31
N VAL A 264 -11.90 -19.63 5.41
CA VAL A 264 -12.11 -20.85 4.64
C VAL A 264 -12.04 -20.35 3.21
N LEU A 265 -10.82 -20.35 2.67
CA LEU A 265 -10.64 -20.34 1.24
C LEU A 265 -11.49 -21.52 0.78
N PRO A 266 -12.45 -21.34 -0.15
CA PRO A 266 -13.07 -22.49 -0.76
C PRO A 266 -11.92 -23.40 -1.21
N GLU A 267 -11.98 -24.68 -0.81
CA GLU A 267 -10.97 -25.65 -1.23
C GLU A 267 -10.73 -25.44 -2.73
N PRO A 268 -9.47 -25.45 -3.19
CA PRO A 268 -9.22 -25.31 -4.62
C PRO A 268 -10.04 -26.39 -5.29
N VAL A 269 -11.07 -25.97 -6.04
CA VAL A 269 -11.77 -26.86 -6.95
C VAL A 269 -10.65 -27.36 -7.84
N ILE A 270 -10.26 -28.62 -7.65
CA ILE A 270 -9.34 -29.29 -8.56
C ILE A 270 -10.11 -29.29 -9.88
N THR A 271 -9.87 -28.28 -10.71
CA THR A 271 -10.24 -28.36 -12.12
C THR A 271 -9.47 -29.56 -12.63
N PRO A 272 -10.13 -30.67 -13.03
CA PRO A 272 -9.41 -31.78 -13.63
C PRO A 272 -8.60 -31.22 -14.81
N ALA A 273 -7.37 -31.71 -14.96
CA ALA A 273 -6.53 -31.34 -16.10
C ALA A 273 -7.34 -31.48 -17.40
N LEU A 274 -7.19 -30.54 -18.32
CA LEU A 274 -7.87 -30.52 -19.63
C LEU A 274 -7.57 -31.76 -20.50
N GLU A 275 -6.75 -32.68 -20.02
CA GLU A 275 -6.45 -33.98 -20.62
C GLU A 275 -7.52 -35.07 -20.41
N SER A 276 -8.54 -34.85 -19.55
CA SER A 276 -9.62 -35.82 -19.32
C SER A 276 -10.95 -35.50 -20.00
N LEU A 277 -11.03 -34.45 -20.82
CA LEU A 277 -12.20 -34.19 -21.67
C LEU A 277 -12.10 -34.98 -22.97
N GLN A 278 -12.34 -36.29 -22.90
CA GLN A 278 -12.76 -37.04 -24.09
C GLN A 278 -14.18 -36.62 -24.45
N VAL A 279 -14.30 -35.54 -25.23
CA VAL A 279 -15.54 -35.22 -25.91
C VAL A 279 -15.72 -36.27 -27.01
N ALA A 280 -16.42 -37.36 -26.71
CA ALA A 280 -17.01 -38.19 -27.74
C ALA A 280 -18.08 -37.35 -28.43
N VAL A 281 -17.72 -36.76 -29.58
CA VAL A 281 -18.70 -36.14 -30.46
C VAL A 281 -19.55 -37.29 -31.03
N PRO A 282 -20.85 -37.39 -30.70
CA PRO A 282 -21.71 -38.33 -31.41
C PRO A 282 -21.80 -37.83 -32.85
N ILE A 283 -21.32 -38.62 -33.80
CA ILE A 283 -21.54 -38.38 -35.23
C ILE A 283 -23.06 -38.49 -35.45
N PRO A 284 -23.77 -37.41 -35.83
CA PRO A 284 -25.14 -37.54 -36.28
C PRO A 284 -25.13 -38.32 -37.60
N GLY A 285 -25.85 -39.43 -37.63
CA GLY A 285 -26.07 -40.21 -38.84
C GLY A 285 -26.69 -39.35 -39.93
N ASP A 286 -26.29 -39.67 -41.17
CA ASP A 286 -26.81 -39.17 -42.43
C ASP A 286 -28.24 -38.60 -42.36
N SER A 287 -28.37 -37.33 -42.76
CA SER A 287 -29.43 -36.95 -43.70
C SER A 287 -29.24 -35.52 -44.20
N VAL A 288 -29.01 -35.44 -45.52
CA VAL A 288 -29.23 -34.30 -46.42
C VAL A 288 -28.17 -33.19 -46.42
N LEU A 289 -27.24 -33.26 -47.38
CA LEU A 289 -27.21 -32.31 -48.50
C LEU A 289 -26.35 -32.85 -49.65
N ASP A 290 -27.02 -33.66 -50.44
CA ASP A 290 -26.80 -33.80 -51.87
C ASP A 290 -27.07 -32.43 -52.52
N SER A 291 -26.01 -31.70 -52.85
CA SER A 291 -25.92 -30.72 -53.94
C SER A 291 -24.60 -29.96 -53.81
N LEU A 292 -23.89 -29.79 -54.93
CA LEU A 292 -22.73 -28.91 -55.17
C LEU A 292 -21.33 -29.54 -55.32
N THR A 293 -21.20 -30.84 -55.58
CA THR A 293 -19.96 -31.37 -56.21
C THR A 293 -20.25 -32.40 -57.29
N THR A 294 -20.90 -31.94 -58.36
CA THR A 294 -20.83 -32.62 -59.68
C THR A 294 -20.74 -31.56 -60.77
N ARG A 295 -19.66 -30.76 -60.76
CA ARG A 295 -19.28 -29.92 -61.90
C ARG A 295 -17.87 -29.33 -61.75
N ARG A 296 -16.84 -30.15 -61.51
CA ARG A 296 -15.46 -29.67 -61.78
C ARG A 296 -14.40 -30.76 -61.92
N THR A 297 -14.67 -31.81 -62.68
CA THR A 297 -13.61 -32.67 -63.23
C THR A 297 -14.11 -33.24 -64.54
N ASP A 298 -14.12 -32.40 -65.58
CA ASP A 298 -14.15 -32.80 -67.00
C ASP A 298 -13.86 -31.56 -67.85
N ALA A 299 -12.64 -31.03 -67.72
CA ALA A 299 -12.11 -30.02 -68.64
C ALA A 299 -10.58 -29.92 -68.50
N GLN A 300 -9.88 -31.06 -68.52
CA GLN A 300 -8.41 -31.04 -68.66
C GLN A 300 -7.86 -32.33 -69.28
N THR A 301 -8.53 -32.82 -70.32
CA THR A 301 -7.93 -33.73 -71.30
C THR A 301 -8.41 -33.31 -72.67
N THR A 302 -7.69 -32.38 -73.31
CA THR A 302 -7.47 -32.29 -74.76
C THR A 302 -6.76 -30.99 -75.10
N ARG A 303 -5.85 -31.07 -76.08
CA ARG A 303 -5.08 -30.00 -76.73
C ARG A 303 -3.73 -29.65 -76.10
N ARG A 304 -2.84 -30.63 -76.20
CA ARG A 304 -1.43 -30.42 -76.49
C ARG A 304 -1.24 -30.64 -78.00
N THR A 305 -1.33 -29.58 -78.80
CA THR A 305 -0.70 -29.50 -80.13
C THR A 305 -0.47 -28.04 -80.48
N ASP A 306 0.70 -27.81 -81.04
CA ASP A 306 1.12 -26.66 -81.86
C ASP A 306 1.97 -25.55 -81.20
N ALA A 307 3.23 -25.60 -81.66
CA ALA A 307 4.02 -24.48 -82.16
C ALA A 307 4.87 -23.67 -81.16
N THR A 308 6.10 -24.18 -80.97
CA THR A 308 7.34 -23.48 -81.36
C THR A 308 7.12 -22.34 -82.37
N ASP A 309 7.57 -21.11 -82.07
CA ASP A 309 8.68 -20.48 -82.81
C ASP A 309 9.11 -19.09 -82.27
N ALA A 310 10.36 -18.74 -82.55
CA ALA A 310 10.98 -17.40 -82.65
C ALA A 310 11.02 -16.50 -81.39
N GLN A 311 12.15 -16.24 -80.70
CA GLN A 311 13.40 -15.56 -81.10
C GLN A 311 13.25 -14.21 -81.82
N GLY A 312 13.84 -13.16 -81.22
CA GLY A 312 14.17 -11.88 -81.87
C GLY A 312 14.00 -10.67 -80.93
N ARG A 313 15.05 -10.20 -80.26
CA ARG A 313 16.02 -9.16 -80.72
C ARG A 313 15.56 -7.72 -80.43
N THR A 314 16.47 -6.99 -79.74
CA THR A 314 16.83 -5.56 -79.91
C THR A 314 15.73 -4.51 -79.68
N ALA A 315 15.96 -3.25 -79.38
CA ALA A 315 17.01 -2.44 -78.76
C ALA A 315 16.37 -1.03 -78.64
N ASP A 316 16.97 -0.20 -77.79
CA ASP A 316 17.20 1.22 -78.06
C ASP A 316 16.14 2.31 -77.73
N SER A 317 16.70 3.34 -77.06
CA SER A 317 16.56 4.78 -77.33
C SER A 317 15.27 5.56 -77.00
N SER A 318 15.43 6.40 -75.97
CA SER A 318 15.38 7.89 -76.00
C SER A 318 14.05 8.66 -76.07
N ARG A 319 14.02 9.74 -75.25
CA ARG A 319 13.28 11.02 -75.39
C ARG A 319 11.74 10.93 -75.27
N ASP A 320 10.98 11.91 -74.78
CA ASP A 320 11.16 13.34 -74.59
C ASP A 320 10.09 13.88 -73.59
N SER A 321 10.46 14.93 -72.84
CA SER A 321 9.73 16.19 -72.61
C SER A 321 8.18 16.26 -72.52
N LEU A 322 7.69 16.72 -71.34
CA LEU A 322 6.72 17.83 -71.07
C LEU A 322 5.32 17.85 -71.75
N PRO A 323 4.30 18.57 -71.24
CA PRO A 323 4.30 19.89 -70.57
C PRO A 323 3.80 19.95 -69.12
#